data_AF-A0A1X4HYQ1-F1
#
_entry.id   AF-A0A1X4HYQ1-F1
#
_cell.length_a   1.000
_cell.length_b   1.000
_cell.length_c   1.000
_cell.angle_alpha   90.00
_cell.angle_beta   90.00
_cell.angle_gamma   90.00
#
_symmetry.space_group_name_H-M   'P 1'
#
loop_
_entity.id
_entity.type
_entity.pdbx_description
1 polymer ?
#
loop_
_entity_poly.entity_id
_entity_poly.type
_entity_poly.pdbx_seq_one_letter_code
_entity_poly.pdbx_strand_id
1 'polypeptide(L)' 'MPAHQSARRTTAQSRPQPVSGIPMHDLLASCAAAAAISTPPRAPEPHPCEPAKEHREAA' A
#
# COMPACT_ATOMS: atom_id res chain seq x y z
N MET A 1 2.63 -2.09 36.48
CA MET A 1 3.03 -2.97 35.37
C MET A 1 3.05 -2.15 34.07
N PRO A 2 4.21 -1.72 33.54
CA PRO A 2 4.24 -0.90 32.33
C PRO A 2 4.21 -1.78 31.07
N ALA A 3 3.04 -1.91 30.44
CA ALA A 3 2.80 -2.74 29.24
C ALA A 3 2.80 -1.96 27.92
N HIS A 4 3.70 -0.97 27.74
CA HIS A 4 3.79 -0.23 26.46
C HIS A 4 5.20 0.19 26.05
N GLN A 5 6.25 -0.35 26.68
CA GLN A 5 7.62 0.09 26.40
C GLN A 5 8.21 -0.49 25.10
N SER A 6 7.60 -1.53 24.51
CA SER A 6 8.22 -2.30 23.42
C SER A 6 8.02 -1.76 22.01
N ALA A 7 7.09 -0.83 21.76
CA ALA A 7 6.89 -0.26 20.41
C ALA A 7 7.74 0.98 20.11
N ARG A 8 8.35 1.61 21.13
CA ARG A 8 9.10 2.88 20.99
C ARG A 8 10.63 2.72 20.94
N ARG A 9 11.16 1.49 20.97
CA ARG A 9 12.61 1.25 21.09
C ARG A 9 13.34 0.93 19.78
N THR A 10 12.66 0.91 18.63
CA THR A 10 13.35 0.61 17.35
C THR A 10 14.06 1.83 16.74
N THR A 11 13.92 3.02 17.32
CA THR A 11 14.55 4.25 16.80
C THR A 11 15.82 4.62 17.56
N ALA A 12 16.60 3.65 18.05
CA ALA A 12 17.95 3.89 18.52
C ALA A 12 18.83 4.28 17.31
N GLN A 13 18.68 5.54 16.88
CA GLN A 13 19.67 6.33 16.16
C GLN A 13 20.29 5.65 14.92
N SER A 14 19.47 5.12 14.03
CA SER A 14 19.95 4.84 12.67
C SER A 14 20.06 6.18 11.94
N ARG A 15 21.22 6.82 12.08
CA ARG A 15 21.55 7.96 11.21
C ARG A 15 21.42 7.46 9.78
N PRO A 16 20.64 8.15 8.91
CA PRO A 16 20.52 7.71 7.52
C PRO A 16 21.92 7.65 6.93
N GLN A 17 22.28 6.47 6.43
CA GLN A 17 23.57 6.28 5.75
C GLN A 17 23.59 7.18 4.52
N PRO A 18 24.74 7.79 4.18
CA PRO A 18 24.84 8.58 2.96
C PRO A 18 24.48 7.73 1.75
N VAL A 19 23.40 8.09 1.07
CA VAL A 19 22.82 7.38 -0.09
C VAL A 19 23.63 7.52 -1.39
N SER A 20 24.92 7.89 -1.27
CA SER A 20 25.80 8.09 -2.42
C SER A 20 26.01 6.76 -3.14
N GLY A 21 25.62 6.70 -4.42
CA GLY A 21 25.74 5.50 -5.27
C GLY A 21 24.42 4.77 -5.56
N ILE A 22 23.28 5.23 -5.02
CA ILE A 22 21.97 4.66 -5.40
C ILE A 22 21.56 5.22 -6.77
N PRO A 23 21.20 4.36 -7.75
CA PRO A 23 20.65 4.84 -9.01
C PRO A 23 19.30 5.53 -8.77
N MET A 24 19.04 6.62 -9.50
CA MET A 24 17.81 7.42 -9.33
C MET A 24 16.52 6.57 -9.43
N HIS A 25 16.57 5.51 -10.24
CA HIS A 25 15.49 4.53 -10.35
C HIS A 25 15.11 3.89 -9.01
N ASP A 26 16.09 3.43 -8.23
CA ASP A 26 15.82 2.71 -6.98
C ASP A 26 15.28 3.65 -5.90
N LEU A 27 15.68 4.92 -5.92
CA LEU A 27 15.09 5.95 -5.08
C LEU A 27 13.60 6.15 -5.43
N LEU A 28 13.28 6.28 -6.72
CA LEU A 28 11.89 6.42 -7.19
C LEU A 28 11.03 5.20 -6.86
N ALA A 29 11.57 3.99 -7.06
CA ALA A 29 10.90 2.74 -6.72
C ALA A 29 10.62 2.65 -5.21
N SER A 30 11.58 3.04 -4.37
CA SER A 30 11.41 3.10 -2.92
C SER A 30 10.32 4.10 -2.51
N CYS A 31 10.26 5.27 -3.15
CA CYS A 31 9.19 6.25 -2.93
C CYS A 31 7.81 5.70 -3.32
N ALA A 32 7.70 5.00 -4.46
CA ALA A 32 6.45 4.38 -4.88
C ALA A 32 5.98 3.28 -3.91
N ALA A 33 6.90 2.45 -3.40
CA ALA A 33 6.60 1.44 -2.40
C ALA A 33 6.12 2.06 -1.07
N ALA A 34 6.79 3.11 -0.60
CA ALA A 34 6.37 3.84 0.60
C ALA A 34 4.97 4.44 0.45
N ALA A 35 4.64 4.97 -0.73
CA ALA A 35 3.29 5.44 -1.05
C ALA A 35 2.28 4.29 -0.94
N ALA A 36 2.52 3.14 -1.57
CA ALA A 36 1.60 1.99 -1.49
C ALA A 36 1.37 1.47 -0.06
N ILE A 37 2.37 1.55 0.82
CA ILE A 37 2.25 1.16 2.22
C ILE A 37 1.42 2.19 3.01
N SER A 38 1.66 3.49 2.78
CA SER A 38 1.00 4.59 3.49
C SER A 38 -0.44 4.81 3.00
N THR A 39 -0.67 4.59 1.71
CA THR A 39 -1.96 4.68 1.06
C THR A 39 -2.33 3.29 0.54
N PRO A 40 -2.99 2.46 1.37
CA PRO A 40 -3.47 1.17 0.89
C PRO A 40 -4.37 1.40 -0.33
N PRO A 41 -4.25 0.55 -1.37
CA PRO A 41 -5.05 0.71 -2.57
C PRO A 41 -6.53 0.68 -2.19
N ARG A 42 -7.30 1.53 -2.87
CA ARG A 42 -8.76 1.52 -2.73
C ARG A 42 -9.25 0.12 -3.06
N ALA A 43 -10.17 -0.40 -2.23
CA ALA A 43 -10.81 -1.68 -2.53
C ALA A 43 -11.31 -1.67 -3.98
N PRO A 44 -11.10 -2.75 -4.76
CA PRO A 44 -11.61 -2.83 -6.12
C PRO A 44 -13.08 -2.45 -6.11
N GLU A 45 -13.49 -1.49 -6.97
CA GLU A 45 -14.91 -1.14 -7.02
C GLU A 45 -15.70 -2.38 -7.40
N PRO A 46 -16.75 -2.74 -6.64
CA PRO A 46 -17.60 -3.87 -6.98
C PRO A 46 -18.14 -3.60 -8.37
N HIS A 47 -17.80 -4.50 -9.30
CA HIS A 47 -18.31 -4.41 -10.67
C HIS A 47 -19.85 -4.44 -10.56
N PRO A 48 -20.56 -3.46 -11.16
CA PRO A 48 -22.00 -3.55 -11.27
C PRO A 48 -22.32 -4.88 -11.93
N CYS A 49 -23.01 -5.74 -11.20
CA CYS A 49 -23.57 -6.94 -11.78
C CYS A 49 -24.59 -6.45 -12.81
N GLU A 50 -24.21 -6.42 -14.09
CA GLU A 50 -25.14 -6.11 -15.18
C GLU A 50 -26.34 -7.05 -15.02
N PRO A 51 -27.57 -6.53 -14.91
CA PRO A 51 -28.74 -7.38 -14.75
C PRO A 51 -28.79 -8.32 -15.95
N ALA A 52 -28.73 -9.63 -15.69
CA ALA A 52 -28.88 -10.65 -16.71
C ALA A 52 -30.15 -10.32 -17.49
N LYS A 53 -30.00 -10.05 -18.79
CA LYS A 53 -31.13 -9.80 -19.68
C LYS A 53 -32.05 -11.01 -19.61
N GLU A 54 -33.17 -10.85 -18.92
CA GLU A 54 -34.21 -11.87 -18.86
C GLU A 54 -34.69 -12.11 -20.29
N HIS A 55 -34.35 -13.28 -20.82
CA HIS A 55 -34.75 -13.70 -22.14
C HIS A 55 -36.27 -13.83 -22.11
N ARG A 56 -36.95 -12.81 -22.64
CA ARG A 56 -38.38 -12.83 -22.92
C ARG A 56 -38.69 -14.02 -23.83
N GLU A 57 -39.15 -15.11 -23.23
CA GLU A 57 -39.77 -16.24 -23.91
C GLU A 57 -40.93 -15.71 -24.77
N ALA A 58 -40.86 -16.00 -26.06
CA ALA A 58 -41.91 -15.68 -27.03
C ALA A 58 -43.01 -16.74 -26.92
N ALA A 59 -44.22 -16.30 -26.53
CA ALA A 59 -45.44 -17.09 -26.59
C ALA A 59 -46.15 -16.94 -27.94
#